data_AF-A0A2S8WP32-F1
#
_entry.id   AF-A0A2S8WP32-F1
#
_cell.length_a   1.000
_cell.length_b   1.000
_cell.length_c   1.000
_cell.angle_alpha   90.00
_cell.angle_beta   90.00
_cell.angle_gamma   90.00
#
_symmetry.space_group_name_H-M   'P 1'
#
loop_
_entity.id
_entity.type
_entity.pdbx_description
1 polymer ?
#
loop_
_entity_poly.entity_id
_entity_poly.type
_entity_poly.pdbx_seq_one_letter_code
_entity_poly.pdbx_strand_id
1 'polypeptide(L)'
;MIPVEPEKPAVAPSSTATLPAVDQAALKANVPAPEAAVVPPLKANSEMTAAAVAEARNRVFGAYSPTPEPSPAARERRAAREAALGSKPPLARTLQVILAVIYPFVLLIVAIRAVASSAFLWAAYQRPGFPADGFGFSTADRLTYGSYGVDYLNNVADSRYLGELRDPLGNPLFLNTEVQHMVDVKNVISLTYASGAILALIMIFVLFYLGKSYAGGIRRGLFAGAISTIALFGGLTALAILGWDAFFTGFHNIFFANGTWTFNYSDTLIRLYPPQFWVDAAITIGGLVMLVSVITLIFTWPSAKRREKSRLRQEARVFGLK
;
A
#
# COMPACT_ATOMS: atom_id res chain seq x y z
N MET A 1 29.30 32.68 -26.13
CA MET A 1 28.15 33.61 -26.24
C MET A 1 27.55 33.77 -24.86
N ILE A 2 27.28 35.01 -24.50
CA ILE A 2 26.97 35.52 -23.16
C ILE A 2 25.55 35.10 -22.74
N PRO A 3 25.28 34.74 -21.47
CA PRO A 3 23.94 34.43 -21.00
C PRO A 3 23.14 35.73 -20.79
N VAL A 4 21.91 35.78 -21.32
CA VAL A 4 20.95 36.88 -21.10
C VAL A 4 19.89 36.37 -20.12
N GLU A 5 19.86 36.97 -18.93
CA GLU A 5 18.88 36.77 -17.87
C GLU A 5 17.59 37.57 -18.16
N PRO A 6 16.39 37.07 -17.82
CA PRO A 6 15.13 37.73 -18.20
C PRO A 6 14.82 38.98 -17.36
N GLU A 7 14.46 40.05 -18.07
CA GLU A 7 14.08 41.35 -17.54
C GLU A 7 12.73 41.29 -16.79
N LYS A 8 12.73 41.84 -15.58
CA LYS A 8 11.63 41.86 -14.61
C LYS A 8 10.79 43.15 -14.83
N PRO A 9 9.49 43.09 -15.15
CA PRO A 9 8.71 44.30 -15.31
C PRO A 9 8.43 45.00 -13.97
N ALA A 10 8.60 46.32 -14.00
CA ALA A 10 8.51 47.25 -12.90
C ALA A 10 7.06 47.45 -12.38
N VAL A 11 6.97 47.61 -11.06
CA VAL A 11 5.79 47.96 -10.29
C VAL A 11 5.58 49.48 -10.35
N ALA A 12 4.35 49.92 -10.63
CA ALA A 12 3.89 51.30 -10.45
C ALA A 12 2.62 51.35 -9.56
N PRO A 13 2.38 52.45 -8.83
CA PRO A 13 1.79 52.43 -7.50
C PRO A 13 0.27 52.57 -7.53
N SER A 14 -0.43 51.80 -6.71
CA SER A 14 -1.85 52.00 -6.41
C SER A 14 -2.00 52.68 -5.05
N SER A 15 -2.56 53.88 -5.10
CA SER A 15 -2.83 54.82 -4.00
C SER A 15 -3.66 54.22 -2.86
N THR A 16 -3.17 54.40 -1.64
CA THR A 16 -3.90 54.27 -0.37
C THR A 16 -4.88 55.42 -0.20
N ALA A 17 -6.18 55.13 -0.18
CA ALA A 17 -7.22 56.03 0.32
C ALA A 17 -7.81 55.44 1.61
N THR A 18 -7.40 56.04 2.72
CA THR A 18 -7.84 55.74 4.09
C THR A 18 -9.24 56.32 4.29
N LEU A 19 -10.24 55.47 4.57
CA LEU A 19 -11.57 55.89 5.03
C LEU A 19 -11.69 55.66 6.54
N PRO A 20 -12.36 56.57 7.29
CA PRO A 20 -12.33 56.59 8.74
C PRO A 20 -13.20 55.49 9.36
N ALA A 21 -12.75 54.99 10.50
CA ALA A 21 -13.48 54.04 11.33
C ALA A 21 -14.79 54.67 11.84
N VAL A 22 -15.91 54.02 11.52
CA VAL A 22 -17.23 54.35 12.09
C VAL A 22 -17.54 53.35 13.20
N ASP A 23 -17.65 53.92 14.40
CA ASP A 23 -18.06 53.31 15.66
C ASP A 23 -19.43 52.61 15.54
N GLN A 24 -19.46 51.30 15.75
CA GLN A 24 -20.68 50.47 15.68
C GLN A 24 -21.56 50.55 16.95
N ALA A 25 -21.32 51.51 17.85
CA ALA A 25 -22.05 51.63 19.10
C ALA A 25 -23.30 52.56 19.07
N ALA A 26 -23.64 53.22 17.94
CA ALA A 26 -24.65 54.30 17.98
C ALA A 26 -25.75 54.27 16.89
N LEU A 27 -26.15 53.10 16.39
CA LEU A 27 -27.31 52.96 15.49
C LEU A 27 -28.18 51.76 15.88
N LYS A 28 -28.73 51.80 17.09
CA LYS A 28 -29.90 51.00 17.50
C LYS A 28 -30.90 51.89 18.21
N ALA A 29 -31.58 52.74 17.45
CA ALA A 29 -32.76 53.43 17.91
C ALA A 29 -33.83 53.43 16.82
N ASN A 30 -34.89 52.67 17.10
CA ASN A 30 -36.27 52.94 16.74
C ASN A 30 -36.71 52.88 15.25
N VAL A 31 -37.10 51.68 14.80
CA VAL A 31 -38.23 51.49 13.87
C VAL A 31 -39.01 50.24 14.32
N PRO A 32 -40.33 50.32 14.57
CA PRO A 32 -41.14 49.19 15.05
C PRO A 32 -41.44 48.21 13.91
N ALA A 33 -41.17 46.93 14.15
CA ALA A 33 -41.58 45.82 13.28
C ALA A 33 -43.04 45.44 13.54
N PRO A 34 -43.80 44.98 12.53
CA PRO A 34 -45.19 44.57 12.71
C PRO A 34 -45.26 43.34 13.63
N GLU A 35 -46.23 43.39 14.53
CA GLU A 35 -46.56 42.40 15.54
C GLU A 35 -46.79 41.02 14.90
N ALA A 36 -45.76 40.18 14.89
CA ALA A 36 -45.94 38.75 14.67
C ALA A 36 -46.65 38.21 15.92
N ALA A 37 -47.92 37.85 15.76
CA ALA A 37 -48.70 37.17 16.78
C ALA A 37 -47.88 36.02 17.36
N VAL A 38 -47.48 36.16 18.62
CA VAL A 38 -46.85 35.11 19.41
C VAL A 38 -47.92 34.04 19.59
N VAL A 39 -47.94 33.05 18.69
CA VAL A 39 -48.61 31.79 18.98
C VAL A 39 -47.81 31.19 20.15
N PRO A 40 -48.41 31.02 21.34
CA PRO A 40 -47.68 30.43 22.45
C PRO A 40 -47.18 29.05 22.01
N PRO A 41 -46.00 28.60 22.47
CA PRO A 41 -45.57 27.25 22.22
C PRO A 41 -46.69 26.35 22.75
N LEU A 42 -47.31 25.57 21.87
CA LEU A 42 -48.16 24.46 22.27
C LEU A 42 -47.29 23.67 23.25
N LYS A 43 -47.64 23.75 24.54
CA LYS A 43 -47.13 22.84 25.55
C LYS A 43 -47.41 21.46 24.97
N ALA A 44 -46.36 20.80 24.50
CA ALA A 44 -46.45 19.40 24.15
C ALA A 44 -46.88 18.72 25.43
N ASN A 45 -48.16 18.36 25.53
CA ASN A 45 -48.65 17.48 26.56
C ASN A 45 -47.80 16.21 26.45
N SER A 46 -46.84 16.10 27.37
CA SER A 46 -46.21 14.86 27.73
C SER A 46 -47.31 13.86 28.04
N GLU A 47 -47.19 12.66 27.46
CA GLU A 47 -48.14 11.55 27.46
C GLU A 47 -49.16 11.55 26.30
N MET A 48 -48.67 11.39 25.07
CA MET A 48 -49.35 10.42 24.20
C MET A 48 -49.23 9.06 24.89
N THR A 49 -50.30 8.63 25.54
CA THR A 49 -50.38 7.30 26.14
C THR A 49 -50.10 6.23 25.07
N ALA A 50 -49.45 5.13 25.46
CA ALA A 50 -49.17 4.02 24.55
C ALA A 50 -50.44 3.53 23.80
N ALA A 51 -51.61 3.71 24.42
CA ALA A 51 -52.92 3.49 23.83
C ALA A 51 -53.22 4.40 22.62
N ALA A 52 -52.96 5.71 22.70
CA ALA A 52 -53.19 6.66 21.61
C ALA A 52 -52.26 6.39 20.41
N VAL A 53 -51.01 5.99 20.67
CA VAL A 53 -50.06 5.56 19.63
C VAL A 53 -50.49 4.25 18.98
N ALA A 54 -50.97 3.29 19.78
CA ALA A 54 -51.47 2.00 19.28
C ALA A 54 -52.73 2.16 18.44
N GLU A 55 -53.66 3.03 18.84
CA GLU A 55 -54.87 3.35 18.10
C GLU A 55 -54.56 4.03 16.75
N ALA A 56 -53.63 5.00 16.74
CA ALA A 56 -53.19 5.65 15.51
C ALA A 56 -52.52 4.66 14.52
N ARG A 57 -51.69 3.73 15.03
CA ARG A 57 -51.07 2.68 14.19
C ARG A 57 -52.08 1.65 13.69
N ASN A 58 -53.08 1.30 14.51
CA ASN A 58 -54.17 0.40 14.11
C ASN A 58 -54.98 0.94 12.93
N ARG A 59 -55.24 2.25 12.90
CA ARG A 59 -55.95 2.90 11.79
C ARG A 59 -55.17 2.89 10.47
N VAL A 60 -53.84 2.85 10.52
CA VAL A 60 -52.97 2.91 9.32
C VAL A 60 -52.56 1.51 8.83
N PHE A 61 -52.32 0.56 9.73
CA PHE A 61 -51.72 -0.75 9.40
C PHE A 61 -52.61 -1.96 9.71
N GLY A 62 -53.86 -1.77 10.13
CA GLY A 62 -54.72 -2.85 10.63
C GLY A 62 -54.31 -3.29 12.05
N ALA A 63 -54.79 -4.46 12.51
CA ALA A 63 -54.64 -4.98 13.88
C ALA A 63 -53.17 -5.09 14.37
N TYR A 64 -52.65 -3.98 14.84
CA TYR A 64 -51.43 -3.78 15.59
C TYR A 64 -51.67 -4.12 17.05
N SER A 65 -51.20 -5.31 17.44
CA SER A 65 -50.96 -5.61 18.85
C SER A 65 -49.63 -4.95 19.27
N PRO A 66 -49.61 -4.09 20.29
CA PRO A 66 -48.35 -3.58 20.84
C PRO A 66 -47.48 -4.76 21.25
N THR A 67 -46.27 -4.83 20.71
CA THR A 67 -45.26 -5.74 21.25
C THR A 67 -45.03 -5.36 22.71
N PRO A 68 -45.17 -6.30 23.68
CA PRO A 68 -44.96 -6.00 25.08
C PRO A 68 -43.62 -5.31 25.29
N GLU A 69 -43.61 -4.25 26.11
CA GLU A 69 -42.36 -3.60 26.55
C GLU A 69 -41.42 -4.68 27.10
N PRO A 70 -40.16 -4.77 26.61
CA PRO A 70 -39.26 -5.81 27.04
C PRO A 70 -39.05 -5.73 28.55
N SER A 71 -39.15 -6.86 29.24
CA SER A 71 -38.93 -6.91 30.69
C SER A 71 -37.57 -6.29 31.07
N PRO A 72 -37.40 -5.78 32.29
CA PRO A 72 -36.11 -5.24 32.74
C PRO A 72 -34.94 -6.20 32.47
N ALA A 73 -35.14 -7.50 32.71
CA ALA A 73 -34.17 -8.55 32.41
C ALA A 73 -33.93 -8.77 30.90
N ALA A 74 -34.91 -8.52 30.03
CA ALA A 74 -34.74 -8.58 28.58
C ALA A 74 -33.97 -7.36 28.04
N ARG A 75 -34.20 -6.17 28.61
CA ARG A 75 -33.42 -4.96 28.31
C ARG A 75 -31.97 -5.09 28.77
N GLU A 76 -31.74 -5.65 29.96
CA GLU A 76 -30.41 -5.90 30.49
C GLU A 76 -29.66 -6.96 29.67
N ARG A 77 -30.34 -8.05 29.26
CA ARG A 77 -29.76 -9.02 28.30
C ARG A 77 -29.45 -8.39 26.96
N ARG A 78 -30.29 -7.50 26.45
CA ARG A 78 -30.06 -6.77 25.18
C ARG A 78 -28.89 -5.79 25.32
N ALA A 79 -28.80 -5.06 26.42
CA ALA A 79 -27.71 -4.14 26.70
C ALA A 79 -26.39 -4.88 26.93
N ALA A 80 -26.38 -5.99 27.66
CA ALA A 80 -25.23 -6.86 27.83
C ALA A 80 -24.80 -7.48 26.49
N ARG A 81 -25.76 -7.85 25.64
CA ARG A 81 -25.51 -8.30 24.26
C ARG A 81 -24.90 -7.19 23.40
N GLU A 82 -25.44 -5.98 23.46
CA GLU A 82 -24.92 -4.81 22.73
C GLU A 82 -23.54 -4.37 23.27
N ALA A 83 -23.28 -4.49 24.57
CA ALA A 83 -21.98 -4.24 25.20
C ALA A 83 -20.94 -5.30 24.81
N ALA A 84 -21.32 -6.59 24.78
CA ALA A 84 -20.48 -7.67 24.29
C ALA A 84 -20.22 -7.58 22.77
N LEU A 85 -21.14 -7.00 22.00
CA LEU A 85 -20.93 -6.68 20.58
C LEU A 85 -20.07 -5.41 20.39
N GLY A 86 -20.12 -4.47 21.35
CA GLY A 86 -19.39 -3.21 21.36
C GLY A 86 -17.92 -3.35 21.76
N SER A 87 -17.56 -4.37 22.53
CA SER A 87 -16.17 -4.72 22.83
C SER A 87 -15.52 -5.34 21.58
N LYS A 88 -15.13 -4.47 20.64
CA LYS A 88 -14.29 -4.87 19.50
C LYS A 88 -13.12 -5.69 20.07
N PRO A 89 -12.91 -6.93 19.62
CA PRO A 89 -11.85 -7.76 20.17
C PRO A 89 -10.52 -7.02 20.01
N PRO A 90 -9.78 -6.78 21.11
CA PRO A 90 -8.68 -5.80 21.16
C PRO A 90 -7.58 -6.10 20.13
N LEU A 91 -7.48 -7.35 19.69
CA LEU A 91 -6.47 -7.83 18.75
C LEU A 91 -6.85 -7.67 17.26
N ALA A 92 -8.14 -7.61 16.91
CA ALA A 92 -8.57 -7.74 15.50
C ALA A 92 -8.11 -6.57 14.62
N ARG A 93 -8.19 -5.34 15.14
CA ARG A 93 -7.74 -4.15 14.42
C ARG A 93 -6.21 -4.15 14.30
N THR A 94 -5.51 -4.49 15.38
CA THR A 94 -4.05 -4.60 15.41
C THR A 94 -3.56 -5.60 14.37
N LEU A 95 -4.14 -6.81 14.32
CA LEU A 95 -3.78 -7.81 13.30
C LEU A 95 -4.11 -7.39 11.87
N GLN A 96 -5.20 -6.62 11.66
CA GLN A 96 -5.49 -6.06 10.34
C GLN A 96 -4.46 -5.03 9.90
N VAL A 97 -3.98 -4.19 10.83
CA VAL A 97 -2.90 -3.23 10.57
C VAL A 97 -1.59 -3.96 10.29
N ILE A 98 -1.24 -4.96 11.10
CA ILE A 98 -0.06 -5.81 10.88
C ILE A 98 -0.13 -6.44 9.48
N LEU A 99 -1.28 -7.03 9.11
CA LEU A 99 -1.47 -7.60 7.78
C LEU A 99 -1.30 -6.55 6.67
N ALA A 100 -1.89 -5.36 6.84
CA ALA A 100 -1.79 -4.28 5.86
C ALA A 100 -0.36 -3.75 5.70
N VAL A 101 0.44 -3.76 6.77
CA VAL A 101 1.85 -3.33 6.75
C VAL A 101 2.74 -4.40 6.16
N ILE A 102 2.57 -5.68 6.52
CA ILE A 102 3.44 -6.78 6.05
C ILE A 102 3.18 -7.12 4.57
N TYR A 103 1.93 -7.02 4.13
CA TYR A 103 1.52 -7.35 2.76
C TYR A 103 2.40 -6.75 1.65
N PRO A 104 2.67 -5.42 1.59
CA PRO A 104 3.52 -4.84 0.56
C PRO A 104 4.93 -5.43 0.53
N PHE A 105 5.53 -5.71 1.70
CA PHE A 105 6.88 -6.25 1.79
C PHE A 105 6.96 -7.70 1.30
N VAL A 106 6.02 -8.55 1.74
CA VAL A 106 5.97 -9.94 1.26
C VAL A 106 5.77 -9.98 -0.26
N LEU A 107 4.85 -9.15 -0.78
CA LEU A 107 4.60 -9.07 -2.21
C LEU A 107 5.84 -8.59 -2.99
N LEU A 108 6.51 -7.55 -2.50
CA LEU A 108 7.75 -7.04 -3.09
C LEU A 108 8.85 -8.13 -3.11
N ILE A 109 9.06 -8.85 -2.00
CA ILE A 109 10.11 -9.86 -1.91
C ILE A 109 9.84 -11.03 -2.87
N VAL A 110 8.57 -11.43 -3.02
CA VAL A 110 8.18 -12.43 -4.01
C VAL A 110 8.46 -11.94 -5.45
N ALA A 111 8.16 -10.66 -5.74
CA ALA A 111 8.46 -10.07 -7.05
C ALA A 111 9.98 -9.99 -7.32
N ILE A 112 10.78 -9.58 -6.32
CA ILE A 112 12.24 -9.59 -6.39
C ILE A 112 12.75 -11.01 -6.66
N ARG A 113 12.24 -12.02 -5.95
CA ARG A 113 12.64 -13.42 -6.15
C ARG A 113 12.31 -13.93 -7.56
N ALA A 114 11.18 -13.50 -8.12
CA ALA A 114 10.78 -13.86 -9.49
C ALA A 114 11.74 -13.25 -10.53
N VAL A 115 12.15 -11.99 -10.33
CA VAL A 115 13.07 -11.27 -11.22
C VAL A 115 14.52 -11.71 -11.03
N ALA A 116 14.94 -12.05 -9.82
CA ALA A 116 16.25 -12.64 -9.52
C ALA A 116 16.27 -14.15 -9.88
N SER A 117 15.93 -14.47 -11.12
CA SER A 117 15.88 -15.84 -11.65
C SER A 117 16.40 -15.91 -13.08
N SER A 118 16.97 -17.07 -13.44
CA SER A 118 17.49 -17.32 -14.78
C SER A 118 16.38 -17.30 -15.84
N ALA A 119 15.13 -17.57 -15.44
CA ALA A 119 13.96 -17.42 -16.29
C ALA A 119 13.69 -15.96 -16.66
N PHE A 120 13.78 -15.04 -15.69
CA PHE A 120 13.65 -13.61 -15.97
C PHE A 120 14.83 -13.10 -16.79
N LEU A 121 16.06 -13.53 -16.46
CA LEU A 121 17.24 -13.20 -17.26
C LEU A 121 17.01 -13.56 -18.73
N TRP A 122 16.61 -14.80 -19.00
CA TRP A 122 16.27 -15.24 -20.34
C TRP A 122 15.19 -14.37 -20.99
N ALA A 123 14.09 -14.09 -20.29
CA ALA A 123 13.01 -13.27 -20.82
C ALA A 123 13.45 -11.84 -21.17
N ALA A 124 14.29 -11.22 -20.34
CA ALA A 124 14.84 -9.89 -20.59
C ALA A 124 15.69 -9.87 -21.87
N TYR A 125 16.53 -10.88 -22.08
CA TYR A 125 17.35 -11.02 -23.28
C TYR A 125 16.56 -11.34 -24.56
N GLN A 126 15.35 -11.89 -24.44
CA GLN A 126 14.44 -12.10 -25.58
C GLN A 126 13.60 -10.88 -25.92
N ARG A 127 13.70 -9.79 -25.15
CA ARG A 127 12.94 -8.58 -25.41
C ARG A 127 13.34 -7.97 -26.77
N PRO A 128 12.37 -7.63 -27.64
CA PRO A 128 12.67 -6.90 -28.86
C PRO A 128 13.38 -5.58 -28.57
N GLY A 129 14.52 -5.36 -29.23
CA GLY A 129 15.33 -4.15 -29.05
C GLY A 129 16.21 -4.14 -27.80
N PHE A 130 16.42 -5.28 -27.13
CA PHE A 130 17.39 -5.35 -26.04
C PHE A 130 18.81 -5.02 -26.58
N PRO A 131 19.60 -4.15 -25.90
CA PRO A 131 20.88 -3.69 -26.43
C PRO A 131 21.88 -4.83 -26.64
N ALA A 132 22.52 -4.86 -27.82
CA ALA A 132 23.67 -5.72 -28.07
C ALA A 132 24.86 -5.29 -27.19
N ASP A 133 25.77 -6.24 -26.89
CA ASP A 133 27.02 -5.89 -26.22
C ASP A 133 28.00 -5.26 -27.21
N GLY A 134 28.52 -4.08 -26.87
CA GLY A 134 29.48 -3.35 -27.70
C GLY A 134 30.91 -3.90 -27.65
N PHE A 135 31.18 -4.87 -26.77
CA PHE A 135 32.52 -5.36 -26.45
C PHE A 135 32.73 -6.85 -26.80
N GLY A 136 31.78 -7.46 -27.51
CA GLY A 136 31.98 -8.75 -28.18
C GLY A 136 31.28 -9.97 -27.56
N PHE A 137 30.54 -9.84 -26.46
CA PHE A 137 29.71 -10.96 -25.99
C PHE A 137 28.49 -11.14 -26.91
N SER A 138 28.29 -12.37 -27.36
CA SER A 138 27.04 -12.75 -27.99
C SER A 138 25.90 -12.81 -26.96
N THR A 139 24.65 -12.83 -27.41
CA THR A 139 23.51 -13.08 -26.51
C THR A 139 23.64 -14.42 -25.78
N ALA A 140 24.21 -15.44 -26.42
CA ALA A 140 24.44 -16.73 -25.79
C ALA A 140 25.46 -16.62 -24.65
N ASP A 141 26.58 -15.92 -24.87
CA ASP A 141 27.59 -15.68 -23.83
C ASP A 141 26.98 -14.94 -22.63
N ARG A 142 26.16 -13.91 -22.89
CA ARG A 142 25.52 -13.13 -21.84
C ARG A 142 24.49 -13.94 -21.05
N LEU A 143 23.76 -14.83 -21.70
CA LEU A 143 22.85 -15.75 -21.02
C LEU A 143 23.62 -16.75 -20.15
N THR A 144 24.72 -17.32 -20.66
CA THR A 144 25.55 -18.25 -19.90
C THR A 144 26.22 -17.56 -18.71
N TYR A 145 26.99 -16.51 -18.94
CA TYR A 145 27.74 -15.82 -17.90
C TYR A 145 26.83 -15.07 -16.92
N GLY A 146 25.74 -14.48 -17.41
CA GLY A 146 24.71 -13.87 -16.57
C GLY A 146 24.03 -14.91 -15.68
N SER A 147 23.77 -16.13 -16.17
CA SER A 147 23.16 -17.17 -15.35
C SER A 147 24.02 -17.54 -14.14
N TYR A 148 25.36 -17.53 -14.26
CA TYR A 148 26.25 -17.74 -13.11
C TYR A 148 26.07 -16.66 -12.04
N GLY A 149 25.95 -15.39 -12.44
CA GLY A 149 25.68 -14.31 -11.49
C GLY A 149 24.34 -14.48 -10.78
N VAL A 150 23.27 -14.83 -11.50
CA VAL A 150 21.95 -15.07 -10.92
C VAL A 150 21.94 -16.31 -10.01
N ASP A 151 22.60 -17.40 -10.41
CA ASP A 151 22.72 -18.62 -9.63
C ASP A 151 23.50 -18.38 -8.34
N TYR A 152 24.56 -17.58 -8.40
CA TYR A 152 25.34 -17.16 -7.23
C TYR A 152 24.47 -16.47 -6.17
N LEU A 153 23.54 -15.61 -6.58
CA LEU A 153 22.61 -14.93 -5.65
C LEU A 153 21.62 -15.89 -4.98
N ASN A 154 21.39 -17.06 -5.56
CA ASN A 154 20.36 -18.01 -5.13
C ASN A 154 20.93 -19.32 -4.55
N ASN A 155 22.24 -19.41 -4.36
CA ASN A 155 22.93 -20.58 -3.80
C ASN A 155 23.74 -20.23 -2.54
N VAL A 156 24.38 -21.24 -1.94
CA VAL A 156 25.21 -21.07 -0.71
C VAL A 156 26.72 -20.98 -0.98
N ALA A 157 27.13 -20.84 -2.24
CA ALA A 157 28.55 -20.82 -2.60
C ALA A 157 29.27 -19.54 -2.14
N ASP A 158 30.57 -19.63 -1.90
CA ASP A 158 31.45 -18.50 -1.58
C ASP A 158 31.82 -17.68 -2.84
N SER A 159 32.57 -16.59 -2.65
CA SER A 159 32.99 -15.68 -3.73
C SER A 159 33.82 -16.36 -4.83
N ARG A 160 34.45 -17.52 -4.56
CA ARG A 160 35.23 -18.26 -5.55
C ARG A 160 34.35 -18.78 -6.69
N TYR A 161 33.05 -18.99 -6.44
CA TYR A 161 32.09 -19.38 -7.47
C TYR A 161 32.11 -18.43 -8.68
N LEU A 162 32.27 -17.12 -8.45
CA LEU A 162 32.44 -16.14 -9.53
C LEU A 162 33.92 -15.84 -9.79
N GLY A 163 34.76 -15.77 -8.75
CA GLY A 163 36.17 -15.38 -8.87
C GLY A 163 37.06 -16.40 -9.58
N GLU A 164 36.67 -17.67 -9.63
CA GLU A 164 37.40 -18.73 -10.35
C GLU A 164 36.92 -18.91 -11.80
N LEU A 165 35.85 -18.23 -12.23
CA LEU A 165 35.38 -18.29 -13.62
C LEU A 165 36.41 -17.70 -14.58
N ARG A 166 36.58 -18.35 -15.72
CA ARG A 166 37.52 -17.95 -16.78
C ARG A 166 36.81 -17.83 -18.12
N ASP A 167 37.25 -16.88 -18.93
CA ASP A 167 36.85 -16.76 -20.33
C ASP A 167 37.52 -17.88 -21.19
N PRO A 168 37.16 -18.02 -22.48
CA PRO A 168 37.77 -19.01 -23.36
C PRO A 168 39.30 -18.86 -23.57
N LEU A 169 39.86 -17.70 -23.23
CA LEU A 169 41.30 -17.41 -23.31
C LEU A 169 42.03 -17.68 -21.99
N GLY A 170 41.30 -18.10 -20.94
CA GLY A 170 41.85 -18.40 -19.63
C GLY A 170 41.99 -17.18 -18.70
N ASN A 171 41.49 -16.01 -19.09
CA ASN A 171 41.51 -14.82 -18.23
C ASN A 171 40.36 -14.87 -17.22
N PRO A 172 40.48 -14.22 -16.04
CA PRO A 172 39.36 -14.04 -15.12
C PRO A 172 38.14 -13.42 -15.82
N LEU A 173 36.99 -14.07 -15.72
CA LEU A 173 35.75 -13.58 -16.35
C LEU A 173 35.25 -12.31 -15.65
N PHE A 174 35.35 -12.26 -14.32
CA PHE A 174 35.01 -11.10 -13.50
C PHE A 174 36.25 -10.51 -12.84
N LEU A 175 36.30 -9.19 -12.71
CA LEU A 175 37.26 -8.49 -11.87
C LEU A 175 37.01 -8.77 -10.39
N ASN A 176 38.04 -8.66 -9.56
CA ASN A 176 37.91 -8.81 -8.11
C ASN A 176 36.90 -7.81 -7.51
N THR A 177 36.83 -6.60 -8.06
CA THR A 177 35.86 -5.56 -7.66
C THR A 177 34.43 -5.95 -8.00
N GLU A 178 34.20 -6.58 -9.16
CA GLU A 178 32.87 -7.08 -9.57
C GLU A 178 32.42 -8.25 -8.70
N VAL A 179 33.35 -9.17 -8.38
CA VAL A 179 33.09 -10.28 -7.45
C VAL A 179 32.73 -9.75 -6.06
N GLN A 180 33.46 -8.76 -5.55
CA GLN A 180 33.17 -8.17 -4.25
C GLN A 180 31.79 -7.48 -4.24
N HIS A 181 31.43 -6.77 -5.31
CA HIS A 181 30.08 -6.21 -5.42
C HIS A 181 29.00 -7.30 -5.44
N MET A 182 29.20 -8.40 -6.16
CA MET A 182 28.27 -9.51 -6.16
C MET A 182 28.14 -10.18 -4.77
N VAL A 183 29.20 -10.21 -3.97
CA VAL A 183 29.13 -10.63 -2.56
C VAL A 183 28.21 -9.70 -1.77
N ASP A 184 28.36 -8.39 -1.92
CA ASP A 184 27.52 -7.41 -1.24
C ASP A 184 26.04 -7.58 -1.66
N VAL A 185 25.77 -7.73 -2.95
CA VAL A 185 24.42 -7.99 -3.50
C VAL A 185 23.85 -9.30 -2.94
N LYS A 186 24.67 -10.37 -2.86
CA LYS A 186 24.25 -11.65 -2.30
C LYS A 186 23.84 -11.52 -0.84
N ASN A 187 24.57 -10.73 -0.05
CA ASN A 187 24.22 -10.48 1.35
C ASN A 187 22.86 -9.77 1.48
N VAL A 188 22.64 -8.72 0.67
CA VAL A 188 21.36 -8.00 0.63
C VAL A 188 20.20 -8.93 0.21
N ILE A 189 20.39 -9.72 -0.85
CA ILE A 189 19.39 -10.67 -1.34
C ILE A 189 19.11 -11.77 -0.31
N SER A 190 20.13 -12.32 0.33
CA SER A 190 19.99 -13.35 1.36
C SER A 190 19.21 -12.83 2.57
N LEU A 191 19.54 -11.62 3.05
CA LEU A 191 18.81 -10.96 4.13
C LEU A 191 17.36 -10.66 3.73
N THR A 192 17.15 -10.24 2.49
CA THR A 192 15.81 -9.97 1.93
C THR A 192 14.97 -11.25 1.91
N TYR A 193 15.51 -12.38 1.46
CA TYR A 193 14.81 -13.66 1.45
C TYR A 193 14.53 -14.18 2.87
N ALA A 194 15.51 -14.10 3.78
CA ALA A 194 15.33 -14.51 5.17
C ALA A 194 14.23 -13.68 5.86
N SER A 195 14.27 -12.34 5.69
CA SER A 195 13.25 -11.43 6.21
C SER A 195 11.88 -11.71 5.58
N GLY A 196 11.83 -11.96 4.27
CA GLY A 196 10.61 -12.33 3.56
C GLY A 196 10.00 -13.63 4.06
N ALA A 197 10.80 -14.65 4.34
CA ALA A 197 10.33 -15.91 4.92
C ALA A 197 9.69 -15.68 6.30
N ILE A 198 10.35 -14.90 7.16
CA ILE A 198 9.82 -14.55 8.49
C ILE A 198 8.49 -13.78 8.36
N LEU A 199 8.46 -12.75 7.51
CA LEU A 199 7.26 -11.96 7.26
C LEU A 199 6.12 -12.79 6.68
N ALA A 200 6.42 -13.74 5.78
CA ALA A 200 5.43 -14.66 5.22
C ALA A 200 4.85 -15.59 6.30
N LEU A 201 5.67 -16.12 7.21
CA LEU A 201 5.20 -16.94 8.34
C LEU A 201 4.29 -16.13 9.27
N ILE A 202 4.68 -14.89 9.59
CA ILE A 202 3.83 -13.97 10.37
C ILE A 202 2.51 -13.72 9.63
N MET A 203 2.57 -13.45 8.32
CA MET A 203 1.38 -13.21 7.51
C MET A 203 0.44 -14.43 7.51
N ILE A 204 0.97 -15.65 7.37
CA ILE A 204 0.19 -16.90 7.44
C ILE A 204 -0.48 -17.04 8.81
N PHE A 205 0.25 -16.81 9.89
CA PHE A 205 -0.30 -16.83 11.25
C PHE A 205 -1.45 -15.81 11.42
N VAL A 206 -1.23 -14.57 10.98
CA VAL A 206 -2.23 -13.49 11.04
C VAL A 206 -3.47 -13.85 10.22
N LEU A 207 -3.29 -14.38 9.01
CA LEU A 207 -4.38 -14.83 8.15
C LEU A 207 -5.18 -15.95 8.81
N PHE A 208 -4.50 -16.97 9.35
CA PHE A 208 -5.13 -18.08 10.06
C PHE A 208 -5.96 -17.59 11.26
N TYR A 209 -5.35 -16.77 12.13
CA TYR A 209 -6.03 -16.24 13.31
C TYR A 209 -7.20 -15.34 12.95
N LEU A 210 -7.04 -14.41 12.00
CA LEU A 210 -8.12 -13.55 11.53
C LEU A 210 -9.26 -14.36 10.91
N GLY A 211 -8.96 -15.40 10.11
CA GLY A 211 -9.96 -16.26 9.48
C GLY A 211 -10.81 -17.01 10.50
N LYS A 212 -10.16 -17.57 11.52
CA LYS A 212 -10.81 -18.30 12.61
C LYS A 212 -11.61 -17.36 13.53
N SER A 213 -11.02 -16.24 13.93
CA SER A 213 -11.55 -15.42 15.02
C SER A 213 -12.45 -14.26 14.58
N TYR A 214 -12.25 -13.71 13.36
CA TYR A 214 -12.94 -12.48 12.92
C TYR A 214 -13.49 -12.55 11.51
N ALA A 215 -14.82 -12.67 11.38
CA ALA A 215 -15.48 -12.75 10.09
C ALA A 215 -15.24 -11.48 9.26
N GLY A 216 -14.53 -11.62 8.14
CA GLY A 216 -14.16 -10.51 7.27
C GLY A 216 -12.91 -9.73 7.69
N GLY A 217 -12.21 -10.14 8.76
CA GLY A 217 -10.98 -9.49 9.22
C GLY A 217 -9.86 -9.53 8.16
N ILE A 218 -9.61 -10.70 7.57
CA ILE A 218 -8.65 -10.86 6.46
C ILE A 218 -8.93 -9.86 5.34
N ARG A 219 -10.19 -9.78 4.90
CA ARG A 219 -10.58 -8.91 3.79
C ARG A 219 -10.24 -7.44 4.06
N ARG A 220 -10.52 -6.96 5.28
CA ARG A 220 -10.24 -5.56 5.65
C ARG A 220 -8.75 -5.28 5.70
N GLY A 221 -7.95 -6.19 6.25
CA GLY A 221 -6.50 -6.04 6.30
C GLY A 221 -5.87 -6.07 4.91
N LEU A 222 -6.24 -7.05 4.07
CA LEU A 222 -5.75 -7.13 2.69
C LEU A 222 -6.22 -5.95 1.81
N PHE A 223 -7.43 -5.45 2.00
CA PHE A 223 -7.90 -4.24 1.30
C PHE A 223 -7.04 -3.02 1.64
N ALA A 224 -6.77 -2.81 2.94
CA ALA A 224 -5.90 -1.73 3.38
C ALA A 224 -4.46 -1.91 2.88
N GLY A 225 -3.93 -3.14 2.92
CA GLY A 225 -2.61 -3.48 2.37
C GLY A 225 -2.53 -3.25 0.87
N ALA A 226 -3.56 -3.60 0.09
CA ALA A 226 -3.59 -3.35 -1.34
C ALA A 226 -3.59 -1.85 -1.67
N ILE A 227 -4.38 -1.05 -0.95
CA ILE A 227 -4.39 0.42 -1.13
C ILE A 227 -3.03 1.02 -0.79
N SER A 228 -2.44 0.66 0.36
CA SER A 228 -1.14 1.19 0.76
C SER A 228 -0.04 0.79 -0.23
N THR A 229 -0.09 -0.44 -0.74
CA THR A 229 0.85 -0.92 -1.77
C THR A 229 0.71 -0.12 -3.07
N ILE A 230 -0.52 0.08 -3.56
CA ILE A 230 -0.78 0.87 -4.78
C ILE A 230 -0.29 2.31 -4.60
N ALA A 231 -0.56 2.94 -3.46
CA ALA A 231 -0.13 4.31 -3.20
C ALA A 231 1.42 4.41 -3.13
N LEU A 232 2.06 3.51 -2.39
CA LEU A 232 3.52 3.48 -2.24
C LEU A 232 4.22 3.22 -3.58
N PHE A 233 3.84 2.14 -4.27
CA PHE A 233 4.47 1.75 -5.54
C PHE A 233 4.12 2.71 -6.67
N GLY A 234 2.94 3.33 -6.66
CA GLY A 234 2.60 4.42 -7.56
C GLY A 234 3.56 5.60 -7.40
N GLY A 235 3.84 6.00 -6.15
CA GLY A 235 4.82 7.04 -5.86
C GLY A 235 6.25 6.68 -6.27
N LEU A 236 6.72 5.48 -5.91
CA LEU A 236 8.06 5.01 -6.29
C LEU A 236 8.23 4.91 -7.81
N THR A 237 7.20 4.42 -8.51
CA THR A 237 7.21 4.34 -9.98
C THR A 237 7.27 5.73 -10.60
N ALA A 238 6.50 6.70 -10.07
CA ALA A 238 6.55 8.08 -10.54
C ALA A 238 7.95 8.69 -10.37
N LEU A 239 8.59 8.49 -9.20
CA LEU A 239 9.97 8.96 -8.97
C LEU A 239 10.96 8.32 -9.95
N ALA A 240 10.86 7.01 -10.19
CA ALA A 240 11.72 6.31 -11.13
C ALA A 240 11.54 6.80 -12.58
N ILE A 241 10.31 7.11 -13.00
CA ILE A 241 10.03 7.66 -14.34
C ILE A 241 10.57 9.08 -14.49
N LEU A 242 10.42 9.92 -13.47
CA LEU A 242 10.86 11.32 -13.51
C LEU A 242 12.39 11.48 -13.44
N GLY A 243 13.11 10.50 -12.89
CA GLY A 243 14.56 10.57 -12.74
C GLY A 243 15.18 9.21 -12.46
N TRP A 244 15.31 8.38 -13.48
CA TRP A 244 15.87 7.03 -13.37
C TRP A 244 17.25 7.01 -12.73
N ASP A 245 18.19 7.85 -13.18
CA ASP A 245 19.58 7.83 -12.70
C ASP A 245 19.67 8.18 -11.21
N ALA A 246 18.92 9.20 -10.77
CA ALA A 246 18.86 9.60 -9.36
C ALA A 246 18.18 8.54 -8.50
N PHE A 247 17.10 7.94 -9.00
CA PHE A 247 16.39 6.84 -8.33
C PHE A 247 17.30 5.61 -8.17
N PHE A 248 17.95 5.17 -9.25
CA PHE A 248 18.85 4.02 -9.27
C PHE A 248 20.05 4.25 -8.36
N THR A 249 20.68 5.43 -8.44
CA THR A 249 21.79 5.82 -7.57
C THR A 249 21.38 5.88 -6.09
N GLY A 250 20.23 6.50 -5.81
CA GLY A 250 19.67 6.58 -4.46
C GLY A 250 19.40 5.21 -3.86
N PHE A 251 18.85 4.28 -4.67
CA PHE A 251 18.67 2.89 -4.27
C PHE A 251 20.02 2.23 -3.92
N HIS A 252 21.03 2.34 -4.78
CA HIS A 252 22.34 1.72 -4.52
C HIS A 252 23.02 2.29 -3.27
N ASN A 253 22.93 3.59 -3.03
CA ASN A 253 23.53 4.24 -1.85
C ASN A 253 22.88 3.84 -0.52
N ILE A 254 21.67 3.27 -0.53
CA ILE A 254 21.06 2.71 0.69
C ILE A 254 21.74 1.40 1.09
N PHE A 255 22.21 0.61 0.12
CA PHE A 255 22.71 -0.75 0.34
C PHE A 255 24.22 -0.89 0.23
N PHE A 256 24.88 -0.02 -0.53
CA PHE A 256 26.28 -0.14 -0.92
C PHE A 256 27.07 1.14 -0.64
N ALA A 257 28.35 0.98 -0.32
CA ALA A 257 29.25 2.10 -0.14
C ALA A 257 29.57 2.79 -1.48
N ASN A 258 29.89 4.09 -1.42
CA ASN A 258 30.27 4.84 -2.61
C ASN A 258 31.48 4.20 -3.32
N GLY A 259 31.36 4.00 -4.64
CA GLY A 259 32.42 3.46 -5.49
C GLY A 259 32.52 1.93 -5.52
N THR A 260 31.72 1.19 -4.74
CA THR A 260 31.76 -0.30 -4.75
C THR A 260 30.81 -0.94 -5.76
N TRP A 261 29.99 -0.13 -6.44
CA TRP A 261 28.95 -0.59 -7.37
C TRP A 261 28.99 0.12 -8.73
N THR A 262 29.95 1.01 -8.94
CA THR A 262 30.15 1.75 -10.19
C THR A 262 31.26 1.11 -11.02
N PHE A 263 30.96 0.75 -12.26
CA PHE A 263 31.86 0.01 -13.16
C PHE A 263 31.95 0.67 -14.53
N ASN A 264 33.00 0.35 -15.29
CA ASN A 264 33.12 0.79 -16.67
C ASN A 264 32.16 -0.01 -17.57
N TYR A 265 31.76 0.58 -18.70
CA TYR A 265 30.93 -0.13 -19.68
C TYR A 265 31.60 -1.37 -20.29
N SER A 266 32.93 -1.46 -20.23
CA SER A 266 33.72 -2.62 -20.66
C SER A 266 33.79 -3.74 -19.63
N ASP A 267 33.43 -3.47 -18.37
CA ASP A 267 33.50 -4.45 -17.29
C ASP A 267 32.40 -5.50 -17.46
N THR A 268 32.72 -6.76 -17.16
CA THR A 268 31.87 -7.92 -17.47
C THR A 268 30.47 -7.78 -16.88
N LEU A 269 30.34 -7.37 -15.64
CA LEU A 269 29.09 -7.30 -14.90
C LEU A 269 28.10 -6.31 -15.52
N ILE A 270 28.54 -5.12 -15.92
CA ILE A 270 27.67 -4.14 -16.61
C ILE A 270 27.31 -4.62 -18.01
N ARG A 271 28.21 -5.33 -18.68
CA ARG A 271 27.91 -5.97 -19.96
C ARG A 271 26.86 -7.07 -19.80
N LEU A 272 26.84 -7.81 -18.70
CA LEU A 272 25.83 -8.84 -18.42
C LEU A 272 24.49 -8.26 -17.92
N TYR A 273 24.52 -7.14 -17.21
CA TYR A 273 23.34 -6.48 -16.64
C TYR A 273 23.34 -4.98 -17.01
N PRO A 274 23.13 -4.63 -18.29
CA PRO A 274 23.18 -3.25 -18.75
C PRO A 274 22.06 -2.44 -18.10
N PRO A 275 22.10 -1.10 -18.12
CA PRO A 275 21.05 -0.25 -17.55
C PRO A 275 19.62 -0.66 -17.98
N GLN A 276 19.46 -1.09 -19.24
CA GLN A 276 18.18 -1.58 -19.75
C GLN A 276 17.65 -2.83 -19.02
N PHE A 277 18.52 -3.75 -18.60
CA PHE A 277 18.13 -4.92 -17.81
C PHE A 277 17.49 -4.49 -16.48
N TRP A 278 18.07 -3.49 -15.82
CA TRP A 278 17.56 -2.96 -14.55
C TRP A 278 16.26 -2.19 -14.71
N VAL A 279 16.08 -1.46 -15.82
CA VAL A 279 14.79 -0.85 -16.17
C VAL A 279 13.72 -1.93 -16.37
N ASP A 280 14.02 -2.97 -17.15
CA ASP A 280 13.09 -4.06 -17.44
C ASP A 280 12.73 -4.84 -16.15
N ALA A 281 13.71 -5.05 -15.27
CA ALA A 281 13.53 -5.63 -13.94
C ALA A 281 12.61 -4.76 -13.05
N ALA A 282 12.87 -3.45 -12.98
CA ALA A 282 12.07 -2.52 -12.19
C ALA A 282 10.62 -2.43 -12.69
N ILE A 283 10.41 -2.37 -14.01
CA ILE A 283 9.08 -2.41 -14.64
C ILE A 283 8.36 -3.71 -14.28
N THR A 284 9.06 -4.85 -14.35
CA THR A 284 8.47 -6.15 -14.05
C THR A 284 8.08 -6.27 -12.58
N ILE A 285 8.94 -5.84 -11.65
CA ILE A 285 8.62 -5.80 -10.21
C ILE A 285 7.41 -4.90 -9.97
N GLY A 286 7.42 -3.67 -10.48
CA GLY A 286 6.31 -2.73 -10.35
C GLY A 286 5.01 -3.29 -10.92
N GLY A 287 5.08 -3.88 -12.12
CA GLY A 287 3.93 -4.52 -12.79
C GLY A 287 3.35 -5.68 -11.99
N LEU A 288 4.18 -6.60 -11.48
CA LEU A 288 3.73 -7.73 -10.66
C LEU A 288 3.09 -7.25 -9.35
N VAL A 289 3.73 -6.32 -8.65
CA VAL A 289 3.23 -5.77 -7.38
C VAL A 289 1.88 -5.06 -7.60
N MET A 290 1.79 -4.21 -8.64
CA MET A 290 0.57 -3.48 -8.97
C MET A 290 -0.55 -4.43 -9.40
N LEU A 291 -0.26 -5.41 -10.25
CA LEU A 291 -1.23 -6.40 -10.71
C LEU A 291 -1.83 -7.19 -9.54
N VAL A 292 -0.98 -7.76 -8.68
CA VAL A 292 -1.44 -8.55 -7.53
C VAL A 292 -2.20 -7.67 -6.52
N SER A 293 -1.78 -6.42 -6.34
CA SER A 293 -2.47 -5.46 -5.47
C SER A 293 -3.86 -5.10 -6.01
N VAL A 294 -4.01 -4.85 -7.32
CA VAL A 294 -5.30 -4.58 -7.95
C VAL A 294 -6.22 -5.80 -7.86
N ILE A 295 -5.71 -6.99 -8.16
CA ILE A 295 -6.46 -8.25 -8.00
C ILE A 295 -6.94 -8.38 -6.54
N THR A 296 -6.05 -8.17 -5.58
CA THR A 296 -6.38 -8.22 -4.14
C THR A 296 -7.44 -7.18 -3.79
N LEU A 297 -7.34 -5.95 -4.30
CA LEU A 297 -8.31 -4.88 -4.09
C LEU A 297 -9.70 -5.26 -4.59
N ILE A 298 -9.80 -5.82 -5.81
CA ILE A 298 -11.06 -6.27 -6.42
C ILE A 298 -11.70 -7.37 -5.57
N PHE A 299 -10.93 -8.39 -5.19
CA PHE A 299 -11.44 -9.50 -4.37
C PHE A 299 -11.79 -9.08 -2.95
N THR A 300 -11.14 -8.03 -2.43
CA THR A 300 -11.35 -7.53 -1.07
C THR A 300 -12.27 -6.33 -0.97
N TRP A 301 -12.84 -5.88 -2.09
CA TRP A 301 -13.71 -4.70 -2.14
C TRP A 301 -14.83 -4.71 -1.09
N PRO A 302 -15.00 -3.62 -0.31
CA PRO A 302 -15.93 -3.55 0.80
C PRO A 302 -17.37 -3.26 0.33
N SER A 303 -18.09 -4.28 -0.13
CA SER A 303 -19.52 -4.15 -0.46
C SER A 303 -20.44 -4.28 0.77
N ALA A 304 -21.59 -3.62 0.74
CA ALA A 304 -22.59 -3.68 1.81
C ALA A 304 -23.03 -5.13 2.11
N LYS A 305 -23.33 -5.92 1.06
CA LYS A 305 -23.68 -7.34 1.17
C LYS A 305 -22.59 -8.16 1.90
N ARG A 306 -21.31 -7.90 1.59
CA ARG A 306 -20.17 -8.59 2.23
C ARG A 306 -19.98 -8.17 3.68
N ARG A 307 -20.18 -6.88 3.99
CA ARG A 307 -20.14 -6.36 5.37
C ARG A 307 -21.24 -7.00 6.23
N GLU A 308 -22.45 -7.09 5.68
CA GLU A 308 -23.59 -7.72 6.34
C GLU A 308 -23.35 -9.20 6.62
N LYS A 309 -22.94 -9.96 5.59
CA LYS A 309 -22.59 -11.38 5.74
C LYS A 309 -21.48 -11.62 6.78
N SER A 310 -20.49 -10.73 6.83
CA SER A 310 -19.43 -10.79 7.85
C SER A 310 -19.97 -10.48 9.25
N ARG A 311 -20.88 -9.51 9.41
CA ARG A 311 -21.55 -9.21 10.68
C ARG A 311 -22.33 -10.42 11.20
N LEU A 312 -23.22 -10.97 10.38
CA LEU A 312 -24.05 -12.12 10.75
C LEU A 312 -23.21 -13.35 11.13
N ARG A 313 -22.12 -13.62 10.39
CA ARG A 313 -21.18 -14.69 10.74
C ARG A 313 -20.45 -14.44 12.06
N GLN A 314 -20.12 -13.19 12.38
CA GLN A 314 -19.50 -12.87 13.65
C GLN A 314 -20.49 -13.04 14.80
N GLU A 315 -21.74 -12.59 14.62
CA GLU A 315 -22.81 -12.82 15.59
C GLU A 315 -23.04 -14.31 15.85
N ALA A 316 -23.12 -15.13 14.80
CA ALA A 316 -23.25 -16.58 14.93
C ALA A 316 -22.12 -17.20 15.76
N ARG A 317 -20.86 -16.77 15.51
CA ARG A 317 -19.69 -17.23 16.28
C ARG A 317 -19.76 -16.83 17.76
N VAL A 318 -20.15 -15.59 18.04
CA VAL A 318 -20.22 -15.05 19.42
C VAL A 318 -21.34 -15.73 20.21
N PHE A 319 -22.48 -16.01 19.58
CA PHE A 319 -23.65 -16.62 20.24
C PHE A 319 -23.70 -18.15 20.11
N GLY A 320 -22.69 -18.80 19.52
CA GLY A 320 -22.65 -20.25 19.33
C GLY A 320 -23.78 -20.79 18.44
N LEU A 321 -24.33 -19.95 17.57
CA LEU A 321 -25.40 -20.33 16.63
C LEU A 321 -24.77 -21.12 15.49
N LYS A 322 -25.22 -22.36 15.29
CA LYS A 322 -24.80 -23.22 14.17
C LYS A 322 -25.48 -22.82 12.88
#